data_AF-A0A8H6HKF8-F1
#
_entry.id   AF-A0A8H6HKF8-F1
#
_cell.length_a   1.000
_cell.length_b   1.000
_cell.length_c   1.000
_cell.angle_alpha   90.00
_cell.angle_beta   90.00
_cell.angle_gamma   90.00
#
_symmetry.space_group_name_H-M   'P 1'
#
loop_
_entity.id
_entity.type
_entity.pdbx_description
1 polymer ?
#
loop_
_entity_poly.entity_id
_entity_poly.type
_entity_poly.pdbx_seq_one_letter_code
_entity_poly.pdbx_strand_id
1 'polypeptide(L)'
;MRLLYPIYTTSTLTTFTSEEWRAILEVSTTLHHNGYRKLALRHLDGTGTLTDTELVKLGRRAYVPQWVLAGYRALVKRRAPLSKEEYYDIGVKTAGTLMNIRRILARESPHLGTHGDFDAFLGSEIRKRFGSQLAALEAASSQFRAASEDVEDEEEEEEEDRHPTPGTTAIAMDTSTGMEMKTDSPVKASSKQEAKEISELEEEIRRLRRELEDRIGELERRKIKAGASDAPVV
;
A
#
# COMPACT_ATOMS: atom_id res chain seq x y z
N MET A 1 0.25 -3.34 16.32
CA MET A 1 -0.61 -3.60 15.13
C MET A 1 -2.00 -3.02 15.41
N ARG A 2 -2.24 -1.76 15.01
CA ARG A 2 -3.52 -1.05 15.21
C ARG A 2 -4.52 -1.21 14.07
N LEU A 3 -4.14 -1.87 12.97
CA LEU A 3 -4.97 -1.99 11.76
C LEU A 3 -6.08 -3.06 11.81
N LEU A 4 -6.06 -3.98 12.78
CA LEU A 4 -6.99 -5.12 12.80
C LEU A 4 -8.19 -4.95 13.74
N TYR A 5 -8.26 -3.85 14.48
CA TYR A 5 -9.38 -3.57 15.34
C TYR A 5 -10.24 -2.46 14.71
N PRO A 6 -11.57 -2.64 14.60
CA PRO A 6 -12.48 -1.55 14.26
C PRO A 6 -12.42 -0.53 15.39
N ILE A 7 -11.54 0.45 15.25
CA ILE A 7 -11.50 1.59 16.14
C ILE A 7 -12.62 2.50 15.64
N TYR A 8 -13.70 2.64 16.41
CA TYR A 8 -14.76 3.63 16.19
C TYR A 8 -14.25 5.06 16.47
N THR A 9 -13.03 5.38 16.07
CA THR A 9 -12.49 6.72 16.17
C THR A 9 -12.87 7.47 14.91
N THR A 10 -13.80 8.39 15.07
CA THR A 10 -14.09 9.52 14.17
C THR A 10 -12.91 10.48 14.01
N SER A 11 -11.67 10.00 14.18
CA SER A 11 -10.46 10.80 14.21
C SER A 11 -9.80 10.73 12.83
N THR A 12 -10.16 11.70 11.99
CA THR A 12 -9.79 11.84 10.59
C THR A 12 -8.32 12.18 10.32
N LEU A 13 -7.43 12.15 11.32
CA LEU A 13 -6.01 12.52 11.17
C LEU A 13 -5.12 11.64 12.06
N THR A 14 -4.97 10.35 11.72
CA THR A 14 -3.92 9.53 12.34
C THR A 14 -2.67 9.63 11.46
N THR A 15 -1.69 10.44 11.88
CA THR A 15 -0.38 10.46 11.23
C THR A 15 0.36 9.18 11.62
N PHE A 16 0.66 8.33 10.64
CA PHE A 16 1.45 7.12 10.86
C PHE A 16 2.95 7.42 10.81
N THR A 17 3.70 6.76 11.68
CA THR A 17 5.17 6.76 11.68
C THR A 17 5.74 5.95 10.50
N SER A 18 7.02 6.13 10.18
CA SER A 18 7.69 5.36 9.13
C SER A 18 7.64 3.85 9.37
N GLU A 19 7.74 3.40 10.62
CA GLU A 19 7.61 1.98 10.97
C GLU A 19 6.20 1.45 10.75
N GLU A 20 5.18 2.23 11.10
CA GLU A 20 3.79 1.89 10.85
C GLU A 20 3.49 1.82 9.35
N TRP A 21 4.03 2.74 8.55
CA TRP A 21 3.90 2.68 7.09
C TRP A 21 4.56 1.44 6.48
N ARG A 22 5.68 0.97 7.03
CA ARG A 22 6.30 -0.29 6.60
C ARG A 22 5.40 -1.48 6.93
N ALA A 23 4.81 -1.51 8.13
CA ALA A 23 3.87 -2.55 8.52
C ALA A 23 2.60 -2.53 7.65
N ILE A 24 2.06 -1.35 7.35
CA ILE A 24 0.92 -1.17 6.43
C ILE A 24 1.29 -1.72 5.05
N LEU A 25 2.48 -1.40 4.52
CA LEU A 25 2.92 -1.91 3.23
C LEU A 25 3.01 -3.44 3.22
N GLU A 26 3.59 -4.05 4.25
CA GLU A 26 3.74 -5.51 4.32
C GLU A 26 2.39 -6.23 4.42
N VAL A 27 1.49 -5.73 5.29
CA VAL A 27 0.15 -6.29 5.47
C VAL A 27 -0.71 -6.10 4.23
N SER A 28 -0.74 -4.89 3.66
CA SER A 28 -1.50 -4.60 2.44
C SER A 28 -1.02 -5.42 1.24
N THR A 29 0.29 -5.67 1.13
CA THR A 29 0.84 -6.55 0.09
C THR A 29 0.41 -8.00 0.29
N THR A 30 0.45 -8.50 1.53
CA THR A 30 0.08 -9.89 1.84
C THR A 30 -1.41 -10.13 1.65
N LEU A 31 -2.24 -9.14 1.96
CA LEU A 31 -3.70 -9.20 1.83
C LEU A 31 -4.21 -8.71 0.47
N HIS A 32 -3.32 -8.35 -0.46
CA HIS A 32 -3.68 -7.80 -1.78
C HIS A 32 -4.58 -6.53 -1.72
N HIS A 33 -4.43 -5.70 -0.67
CA HIS A 33 -5.12 -4.41 -0.56
C HIS A 33 -4.34 -3.30 -1.29
N ASN A 34 -4.60 -3.14 -2.58
CA ASN A 34 -3.82 -2.26 -3.45
C ASN A 34 -3.90 -0.76 -3.08
N GLY A 35 -5.07 -0.25 -2.65
CA GLY A 35 -5.21 1.15 -2.22
C GLY A 35 -4.27 1.51 -1.06
N TYR A 36 -4.27 0.72 0.03
CA TYR A 36 -3.35 0.94 1.16
C TYR A 36 -1.89 0.74 0.78
N ARG A 37 -1.60 -0.20 -0.12
CA ARG A 37 -0.26 -0.42 -0.66
C ARG A 37 0.23 0.79 -1.44
N LYS A 38 -0.54 1.31 -2.39
CA LYS A 38 -0.24 2.54 -3.15
C LYS A 38 0.01 3.71 -2.20
N LEU A 39 -0.86 3.89 -1.21
CA LEU A 39 -0.75 4.94 -0.21
C LEU A 39 0.56 4.83 0.60
N ALA A 40 0.87 3.63 1.10
CA ALA A 40 2.09 3.38 1.86
C ALA A 40 3.36 3.60 1.03
N LEU A 41 3.36 3.17 -0.24
CA LEU A 41 4.47 3.42 -1.17
C LEU A 41 4.71 4.92 -1.35
N ARG A 42 3.65 5.71 -1.59
CA ARG A 42 3.74 7.17 -1.76
C ARG A 42 4.36 7.85 -0.54
N HIS A 43 3.95 7.46 0.66
CA HIS A 43 4.49 8.01 1.91
C HIS A 43 5.95 7.59 2.15
N LEU A 44 6.30 6.34 1.90
CA LEU A 44 7.66 5.85 2.11
C LEU A 44 8.66 6.41 1.09
N ASP A 45 8.25 6.56 -0.17
CA ASP A 45 9.08 7.19 -1.20
C ASP A 45 9.33 8.68 -0.93
N GLY A 46 8.29 9.41 -0.50
CA GLY A 46 8.39 10.86 -0.27
C GLY A 46 9.21 11.26 0.96
N THR A 47 9.39 10.36 1.93
CA THR A 47 10.06 10.70 3.21
C THR A 47 11.57 10.51 3.18
N GLY A 48 12.12 9.72 2.25
CA GLY A 48 13.55 9.42 2.19
C GLY A 48 14.10 8.73 3.45
N THR A 49 13.23 8.07 4.22
CA THR A 49 13.57 7.50 5.54
C THR A 49 14.15 6.08 5.47
N LEU A 50 14.17 5.46 4.29
CA LEU A 50 14.66 4.11 4.09
C LEU A 50 16.17 4.12 3.83
N THR A 51 16.90 3.32 4.60
CA THR A 51 18.32 3.06 4.33
C THR A 51 18.50 2.20 3.07
N ASP A 52 19.70 2.20 2.49
CA ASP A 52 20.03 1.45 1.28
C ASP A 52 19.72 -0.05 1.40
N THR A 53 19.96 -0.63 2.59
CA THR A 53 19.68 -2.05 2.88
C THR A 53 18.19 -2.31 3.06
N GLU A 54 17.48 -1.38 3.71
CA GLU A 54 16.02 -1.44 3.87
C GLU A 54 15.31 -1.34 2.53
N LEU A 55 15.77 -0.48 1.61
CA LEU A 55 15.23 -0.40 0.25
C LEU A 55 15.27 -1.77 -0.45
N VAL A 56 16.39 -2.50 -0.32
CA VAL A 56 16.51 -3.84 -0.88
C VAL A 56 15.60 -4.84 -0.17
N LYS A 57 15.58 -4.86 1.16
CA LYS A 57 14.78 -5.82 1.95
C LYS A 57 13.29 -5.60 1.75
N LEU A 58 12.84 -4.37 1.96
CA LEU A 58 11.44 -3.98 1.84
C LEU A 58 10.98 -4.05 0.39
N GLY A 59 11.80 -3.59 -0.56
CA GLY A 59 11.49 -3.70 -1.99
C GLY A 59 11.31 -5.15 -2.45
N ARG A 60 12.09 -6.11 -1.93
CA ARG A 60 11.88 -7.53 -2.24
C ARG A 60 10.59 -8.09 -1.63
N ARG A 61 10.34 -7.80 -0.34
CA ARG A 61 9.14 -8.28 0.36
C ARG A 61 7.86 -7.70 -0.21
N ALA A 62 7.90 -6.43 -0.55
CA ALA A 62 6.78 -5.72 -1.12
C ALA A 62 6.75 -5.79 -2.66
N TYR A 63 7.59 -6.58 -3.34
CA TYR A 63 7.58 -6.67 -4.81
C TYR A 63 7.70 -5.30 -5.52
N VAL A 64 8.59 -4.43 -5.07
CA VAL A 64 8.85 -3.10 -5.61
C VAL A 64 10.24 -3.08 -6.27
N PRO A 65 10.34 -3.45 -7.57
CA PRO A 65 11.64 -3.64 -8.24
C PRO A 65 12.49 -2.37 -8.29
N GLN A 66 11.85 -1.20 -8.41
CA GLN A 66 12.50 0.11 -8.39
C GLN A 66 13.27 0.39 -7.09
N TRP A 67 12.72 0.01 -5.92
CA TRP A 67 13.40 0.16 -4.63
C TRP A 67 14.61 -0.76 -4.52
N VAL A 68 14.47 -2.01 -4.98
CA VAL A 68 15.58 -2.96 -5.00
C VAL A 68 16.72 -2.45 -5.87
N LEU A 69 16.39 -1.92 -7.07
CA LEU A 69 17.38 -1.35 -7.98
C LEU A 69 18.05 -0.11 -7.38
N ALA A 70 17.28 0.79 -6.76
CA ALA A 70 17.80 1.98 -6.09
C ALA A 70 18.74 1.61 -4.94
N GLY A 71 18.34 0.67 -4.08
CA GLY A 71 19.16 0.15 -3.00
C GLY A 71 20.46 -0.49 -3.50
N TYR A 72 20.42 -1.31 -4.56
CA TYR A 72 21.65 -1.86 -5.17
C TYR A 72 22.60 -0.78 -5.67
N ARG A 73 22.07 0.25 -6.35
CA ARG A 73 22.89 1.37 -6.83
C ARG A 73 23.54 2.10 -5.66
N ALA A 74 22.78 2.41 -4.62
CA ALA A 74 23.27 3.10 -3.44
C ALA A 74 24.39 2.29 -2.75
N LEU A 75 24.16 1.00 -2.50
CA LEU A 75 25.15 0.11 -1.86
C LEU A 75 26.46 -0.01 -2.64
N VAL A 76 26.40 -0.03 -3.96
CA VAL A 76 27.59 -0.11 -4.82
C VAL A 76 28.35 1.22 -4.83
N LYS A 77 27.65 2.35 -4.87
CA LYS A 77 28.24 3.70 -4.84
C LYS A 77 28.80 4.08 -3.46
N ARG A 78 28.26 3.50 -2.39
CA ARG A 78 28.62 3.84 -1.01
C ARG A 78 30.11 3.66 -0.77
N ARG A 79 30.78 4.66 -0.17
CA ARG A 79 32.23 4.59 0.11
C ARG A 79 32.57 3.58 1.20
N ALA A 80 31.73 3.43 2.22
CA ALA A 80 31.95 2.45 3.28
C ALA A 80 31.76 1.00 2.76
N PRO A 81 32.53 0.01 3.25
CA PRO A 81 32.25 -1.40 3.00
C PRO A 81 30.90 -1.80 3.62
N LEU A 82 30.33 -2.92 3.17
CA LEU A 82 29.15 -3.49 3.84
C LEU A 82 29.55 -4.07 5.20
N SER A 83 28.77 -3.79 6.23
CA SER A 83 28.92 -4.43 7.52
C SER A 83 28.55 -5.91 7.43
N LYS A 84 28.97 -6.69 8.43
CA LYS A 84 28.65 -8.13 8.48
C LYS A 84 27.14 -8.35 8.56
N GLU A 85 26.43 -7.52 9.33
CA GLU A 85 24.98 -7.56 9.51
C GLU A 85 24.26 -7.29 8.18
N GLU A 86 24.66 -6.23 7.48
CA GLU A 86 24.11 -5.87 6.16
C GLU A 86 24.32 -6.99 5.12
N TYR A 87 25.44 -7.70 5.21
CA TYR A 87 25.77 -8.82 4.35
C TYR A 87 24.79 -10.00 4.50
N TYR A 88 24.40 -10.30 5.73
CA TYR A 88 23.37 -11.32 6.01
C TYR A 88 21.98 -10.83 5.64
N ASP A 89 21.70 -9.56 5.94
CA ASP A 89 20.40 -8.93 5.72
C ASP A 89 19.97 -8.89 4.25
N ILE A 90 20.90 -8.59 3.35
CA ILE A 90 20.66 -8.58 1.90
C ILE A 90 20.88 -9.98 1.28
N GLY A 91 21.54 -10.86 2.02
CA GLY A 91 21.89 -12.21 1.63
C GLY A 91 23.28 -12.29 1.00
N VAL A 92 24.05 -13.27 1.46
CA VAL A 92 25.48 -13.49 1.15
C VAL A 92 25.77 -13.47 -0.35
N LYS A 93 24.95 -14.14 -1.16
CA LYS A 93 25.12 -14.21 -2.62
C LYS A 93 24.91 -12.85 -3.29
N THR A 94 23.88 -12.12 -2.85
CA THR A 94 23.59 -10.77 -3.37
C THR A 94 24.72 -9.82 -3.00
N ALA A 95 25.11 -9.78 -1.73
CA ALA A 95 26.15 -8.90 -1.24
C ALA A 95 27.49 -9.16 -1.92
N GLY A 96 27.87 -10.44 -2.11
CA GLY A 96 29.08 -10.80 -2.85
C GLY A 96 29.05 -10.37 -4.32
N THR A 97 27.89 -10.45 -4.96
CA THR A 97 27.70 -9.97 -6.34
C THR A 97 27.83 -8.44 -6.40
N LEU A 98 27.21 -7.69 -5.48
CA LEU A 98 27.35 -6.24 -5.40
C LEU A 98 28.80 -5.80 -5.15
N MET A 99 29.53 -6.49 -4.28
CA MET A 99 30.96 -6.25 -4.04
C MET A 99 31.80 -6.50 -5.30
N ASN A 100 31.46 -7.53 -6.08
CA ASN A 100 32.15 -7.79 -7.34
C ASN A 100 31.89 -6.67 -8.36
N ILE A 101 30.64 -6.20 -8.49
CA ILE A 101 30.29 -5.05 -9.35
C ILE A 101 31.09 -3.82 -8.92
N ARG A 102 31.14 -3.53 -7.61
CA ARG A 102 31.91 -2.42 -7.06
C ARG A 102 33.40 -2.51 -7.38
N ARG A 103 33.98 -3.70 -7.33
CA ARG A 103 35.38 -3.93 -7.69
C ARG A 103 35.63 -3.71 -9.18
N ILE A 104 34.73 -4.15 -10.05
CA ILE A 104 34.81 -3.91 -11.49
C ILE A 104 34.76 -2.40 -11.75
N LEU A 105 33.81 -1.70 -11.13
CA LEU A 105 33.68 -0.24 -11.24
C LEU A 105 34.94 0.49 -10.78
N ALA A 106 35.57 0.08 -9.69
CA ALA A 106 36.82 0.70 -9.25
C ALA A 106 37.97 0.56 -10.26
N ARG A 107 37.95 -0.48 -11.12
CA ARG A 107 38.93 -0.67 -12.20
C ARG A 107 38.60 0.13 -13.46
N GLU A 108 37.32 0.24 -13.79
CA GLU A 108 36.82 0.94 -14.98
C GLU A 108 36.62 2.46 -14.76
N SER A 109 36.51 2.89 -13.50
CA SER A 109 36.31 4.29 -13.09
C SER A 109 37.29 5.29 -13.71
N PRO A 110 38.59 4.99 -13.93
CA PRO A 110 39.50 5.92 -14.59
C PRO A 110 39.12 6.21 -16.06
N HIS A 111 38.31 5.35 -16.68
CA HIS A 111 37.91 5.44 -18.09
C HIS A 111 36.48 5.98 -18.28
N LEU A 112 35.68 6.01 -17.22
CA LEU A 112 34.31 6.54 -17.24
C LEU A 112 34.39 8.07 -17.09
N GLY A 113 34.38 8.77 -18.22
CA GLY A 113 34.61 10.22 -18.28
C GLY A 113 33.56 11.05 -17.53
N THR A 114 32.27 10.78 -17.74
CA THR A 114 31.19 11.55 -17.10
C THR A 114 30.40 10.74 -16.08
N HIS A 115 29.80 11.42 -15.09
CA HIS A 115 28.94 10.78 -14.09
C HIS A 115 27.72 10.06 -14.72
N GLY A 116 27.26 10.51 -15.90
CA GLY A 116 26.21 9.85 -16.66
C GLY A 116 26.63 8.48 -17.19
N ASP A 117 27.86 8.36 -17.70
CA ASP A 117 28.42 7.10 -18.18
C ASP A 117 28.55 6.08 -17.04
N PHE A 118 28.94 6.56 -15.85
CA PHE A 118 29.03 5.72 -14.65
C PHE A 118 27.67 5.12 -14.27
N ASP A 119 26.61 5.92 -14.24
CA ASP A 119 25.28 5.46 -13.84
C ASP A 119 24.62 4.54 -14.88
N ALA A 120 24.84 4.81 -16.15
CA ALA A 120 24.43 3.93 -17.24
C ALA A 120 25.14 2.57 -17.15
N PHE A 121 26.47 2.58 -16.98
CA PHE A 121 27.28 1.37 -16.84
C PHE A 121 26.87 0.56 -15.59
N LEU A 122 26.78 1.21 -14.42
CA LEU A 122 26.31 0.58 -13.18
C LEU A 122 24.93 -0.04 -13.35
N GLY A 123 23.99 0.70 -13.95
CA GLY A 123 22.64 0.21 -14.24
C GLY A 123 22.65 -1.02 -15.16
N SER A 124 23.53 -1.04 -16.17
CA SER A 124 23.69 -2.18 -17.08
C SER A 124 24.26 -3.41 -16.37
N GLU A 125 25.28 -3.26 -15.53
CA GLU A 125 25.92 -4.38 -14.84
C GLU A 125 24.99 -4.95 -13.76
N ILE A 126 24.24 -4.10 -13.03
CA ILE A 126 23.21 -4.57 -12.10
C ILE A 126 22.14 -5.37 -12.84
N ARG A 127 21.58 -4.84 -13.95
CA ARG A 127 20.57 -5.56 -14.74
C ARG A 127 21.10 -6.87 -15.33
N LYS A 128 22.36 -6.90 -15.76
CA LYS A 128 22.99 -8.12 -16.26
C LYS A 128 23.09 -9.22 -15.20
N ARG A 129 23.40 -8.85 -13.95
CA ARG A 129 23.60 -9.81 -12.84
C ARG A 129 22.31 -10.19 -12.13
N PHE A 130 21.37 -9.26 -12.03
CA PHE A 130 20.13 -9.40 -11.26
C PHE A 130 18.87 -9.39 -12.13
N GLY A 131 19.01 -9.43 -13.46
CA GLY A 131 17.88 -9.29 -14.40
C GLY A 131 16.78 -10.30 -14.17
N SER A 132 17.11 -11.57 -13.91
CA SER A 132 16.10 -12.59 -13.60
C SER A 132 15.35 -12.32 -12.29
N GLN A 133 16.05 -11.82 -11.26
CA GLN A 133 15.42 -11.43 -10.00
C GLN A 133 14.52 -10.21 -10.18
N LEU A 134 14.99 -9.19 -10.90
CA LEU A 134 14.21 -7.97 -11.14
C LEU A 134 12.98 -8.27 -12.00
N ALA A 135 13.12 -9.11 -13.03
CA ALA A 135 11.99 -9.57 -13.85
C ALA A 135 10.97 -10.38 -13.03
N ALA A 136 11.43 -11.23 -12.12
CA ALA A 136 10.52 -11.96 -11.22
C ALA A 136 9.76 -11.03 -10.26
N LEU A 137 10.43 -9.99 -9.74
CA LEU A 137 9.79 -8.97 -8.92
C LEU A 137 8.79 -8.14 -9.72
N GLU A 138 9.11 -7.82 -10.97
CA GLU A 138 8.24 -7.07 -11.87
C GLU A 138 6.99 -7.89 -12.24
N ALA A 139 7.16 -9.16 -12.60
CA ALA A 139 6.04 -10.08 -12.84
C ALA A 139 5.13 -10.23 -11.61
N ALA A 140 5.71 -10.31 -10.41
CA ALA A 140 4.94 -10.32 -9.16
C ALA A 140 4.24 -8.97 -8.92
N SER A 141 4.92 -7.85 -9.19
CA SER A 141 4.34 -6.52 -9.05
C SER A 141 3.14 -6.30 -9.97
N SER A 142 3.14 -6.86 -11.17
CA SER A 142 2.01 -6.76 -12.12
C SER A 142 0.72 -7.37 -11.57
N GLN A 143 0.81 -8.40 -10.72
CA GLN A 143 -0.36 -9.00 -10.07
C GLN A 143 -1.09 -8.03 -9.14
N PHE A 144 -0.38 -7.02 -8.63
CA PHE A 144 -0.96 -5.98 -7.76
C PHE A 144 -1.46 -4.75 -8.52
N ARG A 145 -1.13 -4.60 -9.82
CA ARG A 145 -1.68 -3.51 -10.65
C ARG A 145 -2.98 -3.91 -11.31
N ALA A 146 -2.99 -5.08 -11.95
CA ALA A 146 -4.11 -5.56 -12.75
C ALA A 146 -5.41 -5.79 -11.96
N ALA A 147 -5.35 -5.91 -10.63
CA ALA A 147 -6.53 -6.17 -9.81
C ALA A 147 -7.22 -4.91 -9.25
N SER A 148 -6.63 -3.72 -9.39
CA SER A 148 -7.19 -2.47 -8.83
C SER A 148 -7.40 -1.34 -9.83
N GLU A 149 -6.75 -1.38 -10.99
CA GLU A 149 -6.93 -0.32 -12.02
C GLU A 149 -8.31 -0.44 -12.69
N ASP A 150 -8.88 -1.65 -12.84
CA ASP A 150 -10.20 -1.84 -13.48
C ASP A 150 -11.40 -1.37 -12.63
N VAL A 151 -11.22 -0.98 -11.36
CA VAL A 151 -12.35 -0.63 -10.46
C VAL A 151 -12.23 0.80 -9.92
N GLU A 152 -11.01 1.28 -9.63
CA GLU A 152 -10.83 2.65 -9.11
C GLU A 152 -10.96 3.72 -10.21
N ASP A 153 -10.59 3.42 -11.46
CA ASP A 153 -10.70 4.37 -12.58
C ASP A 153 -12.18 4.61 -12.99
N GLU A 154 -13.07 3.62 -12.81
CA GLU A 154 -14.52 3.79 -13.07
C GLU A 154 -15.20 4.67 -12.00
N GLU A 155 -14.75 4.62 -10.73
CA GLU A 155 -15.33 5.41 -9.64
C GLU A 155 -14.81 6.87 -9.63
N GLU A 156 -13.54 7.11 -10.00
CA GLU A 156 -13.01 8.49 -10.11
C GLU A 156 -13.59 9.25 -11.32
N GLU A 157 -13.87 8.58 -12.46
CA GLU A 157 -14.56 9.21 -13.60
C GLU A 157 -16.03 9.55 -13.30
N GLU A 158 -16.73 8.76 -12.46
CA GLU A 158 -18.12 9.06 -12.07
C GLU A 158 -18.27 10.21 -11.05
N GLU A 159 -17.25 10.49 -10.23
CA GLU A 159 -17.27 11.62 -9.30
C GLU A 159 -16.88 12.96 -9.94
N GLU A 160 -16.04 12.96 -10.99
CA GLU A 160 -15.66 14.20 -11.68
C GLU A 160 -16.84 14.83 -12.45
N ASP A 161 -17.81 14.02 -12.90
CA ASP A 161 -19.02 14.47 -13.61
C ASP A 161 -20.13 15.03 -12.69
N ARG A 162 -19.98 14.97 -11.36
CA ARG A 162 -21.01 15.44 -10.40
C ARG A 162 -20.77 16.83 -9.81
N HIS A 163 -19.74 17.55 -10.24
CA HIS A 163 -19.53 18.94 -9.85
C HIS A 163 -19.98 19.93 -10.95
N PRO A 164 -21.21 20.47 -10.89
CA PRO A 164 -21.58 21.60 -11.73
C PRO A 164 -20.77 22.82 -11.29
N THR A 165 -19.83 23.25 -12.14
CA THR A 165 -19.12 24.52 -11.98
C THR A 165 -20.13 25.67 -11.93
N PRO A 166 -20.19 26.48 -10.85
CA PRO A 166 -21.00 27.68 -10.84
C PRO A 166 -20.20 28.83 -11.46
N GLY A 167 -20.57 29.20 -12.68
CA GLY A 167 -20.35 30.55 -13.20
C GLY A 167 -19.26 30.68 -14.26
N THR A 168 -19.64 30.55 -15.53
CA THR A 168 -19.14 31.46 -16.56
C THR A 168 -20.27 31.77 -17.53
N THR A 169 -20.53 33.06 -17.62
CA THR A 169 -21.68 33.72 -18.23
C THR A 169 -21.60 33.67 -19.76
N ALA A 170 -22.68 33.19 -20.37
CA ALA A 170 -23.24 33.50 -21.68
C ALA A 170 -22.32 34.10 -22.78
N ILE A 171 -22.03 33.29 -23.80
CA ILE A 171 -22.09 33.74 -25.20
C ILE A 171 -22.98 32.75 -25.94
N ALA A 172 -24.12 33.24 -26.40
CA ALA A 172 -25.06 32.50 -27.23
C ALA A 172 -24.48 32.28 -28.62
N MET A 173 -24.45 31.04 -29.09
CA MET A 173 -24.51 30.76 -30.51
C MET A 173 -25.34 29.50 -30.77
N ASP A 174 -26.40 29.77 -31.51
CA ASP A 174 -27.45 28.91 -32.00
C ASP A 174 -26.92 27.98 -33.10
N THR A 175 -27.09 26.67 -32.93
CA THR A 175 -27.45 25.77 -34.03
C THR A 175 -28.10 24.49 -33.47
N SER A 176 -29.40 24.43 -33.71
CA SER A 176 -30.28 23.27 -33.78
C SER A 176 -29.66 22.04 -34.46
N THR A 177 -29.89 20.85 -33.87
CA THR A 177 -30.18 19.49 -34.45
C THR A 177 -29.72 18.47 -33.39
N GLY A 178 -30.53 17.72 -32.67
CA GLY A 178 -31.81 17.12 -33.00
C GLY A 178 -31.64 15.60 -33.13
N MET A 179 -31.55 14.86 -32.01
CA MET A 179 -31.79 13.41 -31.93
C MET A 179 -31.88 12.96 -30.46
N GLU A 180 -33.09 12.95 -29.91
CA GLU A 180 -33.40 12.32 -28.62
C GLU A 180 -33.41 10.80 -28.79
N MET A 181 -32.47 10.12 -28.14
CA MET A 181 -32.45 8.66 -28.03
C MET A 181 -32.90 8.30 -26.61
N LYS A 182 -34.20 8.00 -26.47
CA LYS A 182 -34.77 7.48 -25.23
C LYS A 182 -34.29 6.05 -25.01
N THR A 183 -33.33 5.86 -24.11
CA THR A 183 -33.00 4.54 -23.55
C THR A 183 -33.74 4.39 -22.21
N ASP A 184 -34.91 3.76 -22.25
CA ASP A 184 -35.57 3.22 -21.05
C ASP A 184 -34.73 2.04 -20.53
N SER A 185 -33.80 2.32 -19.62
CA SER A 185 -32.98 1.30 -18.97
C SER A 185 -33.60 0.81 -17.65
N PRO A 186 -33.60 -0.50 -17.35
CA PRO A 186 -34.36 -1.13 -16.26
C PRO A 186 -33.62 -1.14 -14.91
N VAL A 187 -32.74 -0.17 -14.65
CA VAL A 187 -31.77 -0.20 -13.54
C VAL A 187 -32.38 0.15 -12.17
N LYS A 188 -33.58 0.74 -12.12
CA LYS A 188 -34.19 1.22 -10.86
C LYS A 188 -34.74 0.10 -9.95
N ALA A 189 -34.83 -1.14 -10.42
CA ALA A 189 -35.34 -2.25 -9.62
C ALA A 189 -34.27 -2.92 -8.73
N SER A 190 -33.00 -2.96 -9.14
CA SER A 190 -31.90 -3.63 -8.39
C SER A 190 -31.52 -2.86 -7.12
N SER A 191 -31.38 -1.54 -7.24
CA SER A 191 -31.00 -0.65 -6.13
C SER A 191 -31.96 -0.70 -4.93
N LYS A 192 -33.25 -0.95 -5.17
CA LYS A 192 -34.25 -1.02 -4.10
C LYS A 192 -34.19 -2.32 -3.30
N GLN A 193 -33.70 -3.40 -3.91
CA GLN A 193 -33.53 -4.69 -3.25
C GLN A 193 -32.26 -4.70 -2.41
N GLU A 194 -31.16 -4.17 -2.94
CA GLU A 194 -29.90 -4.01 -2.22
C GLU A 194 -30.05 -3.11 -0.98
N ALA A 195 -30.77 -1.98 -1.11
CA ALA A 195 -31.03 -1.09 0.03
C ALA A 195 -31.84 -1.78 1.15
N LYS A 196 -32.72 -2.72 0.79
CA LYS A 196 -33.51 -3.48 1.76
C LYS A 196 -32.66 -4.53 2.48
N GLU A 197 -31.80 -5.23 1.75
CA GLU A 197 -30.87 -6.21 2.33
C GLU A 197 -29.86 -5.55 3.27
N ILE A 198 -29.35 -4.37 2.90
CA ILE A 198 -28.46 -3.57 3.77
C ILE A 198 -29.20 -3.17 5.06
N SER A 199 -30.44 -2.68 4.96
CA SER A 199 -31.23 -2.29 6.13
C SER A 199 -31.51 -3.48 7.07
N GLU A 200 -31.79 -4.67 6.53
CA GLU A 200 -32.03 -5.89 7.33
C GLU A 200 -30.74 -6.33 8.06
N LEU A 201 -29.59 -6.28 7.40
CA LEU A 201 -28.30 -6.60 8.00
C LEU A 201 -27.91 -5.60 9.12
N GLU A 202 -28.18 -4.31 8.94
CA GLU A 202 -27.92 -3.30 9.96
C GLU A 202 -28.74 -3.54 11.25
N GLU A 203 -30.00 -3.97 11.10
CA GLU A 203 -30.85 -4.33 12.24
C GLU A 203 -30.35 -5.58 12.97
N GLU A 204 -29.90 -6.60 12.23
CA GLU A 204 -29.31 -7.81 12.80
C GLU A 204 -28.03 -7.50 13.59
N ILE A 205 -27.14 -6.67 13.02
CA ILE A 205 -25.93 -6.21 13.71
C ILE A 205 -26.29 -5.45 14.99
N ARG A 206 -27.31 -4.58 14.93
CA ARG A 206 -27.79 -3.82 16.10
C ARG A 206 -28.41 -4.74 17.16
N ARG A 207 -29.04 -5.85 16.76
CA ARG A 207 -29.56 -6.87 17.68
C ARG A 207 -28.43 -7.61 18.39
N LEU A 208 -27.46 -8.12 17.62
CA LEU A 208 -26.33 -8.90 18.15
C LEU A 208 -25.45 -8.07 19.11
N ARG A 209 -25.29 -6.77 18.85
CA ARG A 209 -24.57 -5.88 19.78
C ARG A 209 -25.23 -5.80 21.15
N ARG A 210 -26.56 -5.61 21.20
CA ARG A 210 -27.31 -5.57 22.47
C ARG A 210 -27.20 -6.88 23.23
N GLU A 211 -27.31 -8.01 22.54
CA GLU A 211 -27.15 -9.33 23.16
C GLU A 211 -25.74 -9.55 23.75
N LEU A 212 -24.70 -9.06 23.06
CA LEU A 212 -23.33 -9.14 23.55
C LEU A 212 -23.12 -8.26 24.80
N GLU A 213 -23.65 -7.04 24.81
CA GLU A 213 -23.60 -6.13 25.95
C GLU A 213 -24.29 -6.74 27.18
N ASP A 214 -25.45 -7.35 26.99
CA ASP A 214 -26.17 -8.05 28.07
C ASP A 214 -25.35 -9.21 28.63
N ARG A 215 -24.72 -10.03 27.78
CA ARG A 215 -23.85 -11.14 28.20
C ARG A 215 -22.63 -10.65 28.97
N ILE A 216 -22.01 -9.55 28.54
CA ILE A 216 -20.88 -8.95 29.26
C ILE A 216 -21.34 -8.49 30.66
N GLY A 217 -22.47 -7.80 30.74
CA GLY A 217 -23.04 -7.38 32.02
C GLY A 217 -23.38 -8.54 32.96
N GLU A 218 -23.86 -9.67 32.44
CA GLU A 218 -24.08 -10.88 33.24
C GLU A 218 -22.78 -11.49 33.79
N LEU A 219 -21.73 -11.53 32.98
CA LEU A 219 -20.42 -12.04 33.41
C LEU A 219 -19.81 -11.16 34.50
N GLU A 220 -19.93 -9.84 34.38
CA GLU A 220 -19.49 -8.90 35.41
C GLU A 220 -20.28 -9.08 36.72
N ARG A 221 -21.61 -9.23 36.65
CA ARG A 221 -22.44 -9.53 37.83
C ARG A 221 -22.05 -10.85 38.49
N ARG A 222 -21.76 -11.89 37.70
CA ARG A 222 -21.27 -13.19 38.22
C ARG A 222 -19.91 -13.06 38.89
N LYS A 223 -18.99 -12.29 38.29
CA LYS A 223 -17.64 -12.07 38.84
C LYS A 223 -17.69 -11.34 40.19
N ILE A 224 -18.55 -10.32 40.32
CA ILE A 224 -18.77 -9.60 41.59
C ILE A 224 -19.35 -10.53 42.65
N LYS A 225 -20.33 -11.37 42.30
CA LYS A 225 -20.95 -12.33 43.23
C LYS A 225 -19.96 -13.41 43.70
N ALA A 226 -19.07 -13.89 42.82
CA ALA A 226 -18.03 -14.86 43.16
C ALA A 226 -16.94 -14.24 44.06
N GLY A 227 -16.50 -13.01 43.76
CA GLY A 227 -15.50 -12.31 44.56
C GLY A 227 -15.96 -11.93 45.97
N ALA A 228 -17.27 -11.70 46.17
CA ALA A 228 -17.84 -11.42 47.50
C ALA A 228 -17.92 -12.66 48.41
N SER A 229 -17.83 -13.88 47.85
CA SER A 229 -17.89 -15.14 48.62
C SER A 229 -16.55 -15.57 49.21
N ASP A 230 -15.46 -14.89 48.85
CA ASP A 230 -14.08 -15.26 49.22
C ASP A 230 -13.46 -14.27 50.23
N ALA A 231 -14.28 -13.43 50.86
CA ALA A 231 -13.84 -12.58 51.95
C ALA A 231 -13.60 -13.45 53.20
N PRO A 232 -12.37 -13.51 53.75
CA PRO A 232 -12.08 -14.32 54.93
C PRO A 232 -12.85 -13.76 56.12
N VAL A 233 -13.62 -14.61 56.79
CA VAL A 233 -14.23 -14.32 58.09
C VAL A 233 -13.08 -14.26 59.10
N VAL A 234 -12.72 -13.04 59.52
CA VAL A 234 -11.76 -12.77 60.60
C VAL A 234 -12.48 -12.83 61.94
#